data_AF-A0A1J5IR67-F1
#
_entry.id   AF-A0A1J5IR67-F1
#
_cell.length_a   1.000
_cell.length_b   1.000
_cell.length_c   1.000
_cell.angle_alpha   90.00
_cell.angle_beta   90.00
_cell.angle_gamma   90.00
#
_symmetry.space_group_name_H-M   'P 1'
#
loop_
_entity.id
_entity.type
_entity.pdbx_description
1 polymer ?
#
loop_
_entity_poly.entity_id
_entity_poly.type
_entity_poly.pdbx_seq_one_letter_code
_entity_poly.pdbx_strand_id
1 'polypeptide(L)'
;MLFAQKPLPTAIKQQAVLLGEAVCQARKARGIKQAELAQTLNITIPTLRKLESGDASVGLNTCFAALLSLNIQGSVLQQSAPALSPLPSISKDKRNEFAALLTQQGLFASDAENAAWLLALTPQQRLQAMINQEKEQRLCGIALR
;
A
#
# COMPACT_ATOMS: atom_id res chain seq x y z
N MET A 1 -28.51 -7.57 11.65
CA MET A 1 -28.10 -6.78 10.47
C MET A 1 -27.01 -7.55 9.73
N LEU A 2 -27.28 -8.03 8.52
CA LEU A 2 -26.32 -8.75 7.68
C LEU A 2 -25.51 -7.72 6.90
N PHE A 3 -24.27 -7.45 7.33
CA PHE A 3 -23.33 -6.72 6.48
C PHE A 3 -22.96 -7.63 5.31
N ALA A 4 -23.44 -7.29 4.11
CA ALA A 4 -23.00 -7.94 2.88
C ALA A 4 -21.49 -7.66 2.72
N GLN A 5 -20.65 -8.67 2.96
CA GLN A 5 -19.21 -8.51 2.78
C GLN A 5 -18.94 -8.22 1.30
N LYS A 6 -18.35 -7.04 1.04
CA LYS A 6 -17.90 -6.68 -0.30
C LYS A 6 -16.91 -7.76 -0.77
N PRO A 7 -17.10 -8.36 -1.96
CA PRO A 7 -16.21 -9.41 -2.44
C PRO A 7 -14.78 -8.87 -2.53
N LEU A 8 -13.80 -9.67 -2.11
CA LEU A 8 -12.40 -9.28 -2.18
C LEU A 8 -12.02 -8.91 -3.63
N PRO A 9 -11.28 -7.80 -3.84
CA PRO A 9 -10.72 -7.46 -5.13
C PRO A 9 -9.92 -8.61 -5.73
N THR A 10 -10.02 -8.79 -7.05
CA THR A 10 -9.35 -9.89 -7.79
C THR A 10 -7.85 -9.93 -7.53
N ALA A 11 -7.19 -8.77 -7.46
CA ALA A 11 -5.76 -8.68 -7.15
C ALA A 11 -5.42 -9.28 -5.78
N ILE A 12 -6.25 -9.06 -4.76
CA ILE A 12 -6.01 -9.60 -3.41
C ILE A 12 -6.24 -11.11 -3.40
N LYS A 13 -7.26 -11.61 -4.12
CA LYS A 13 -7.48 -13.05 -4.29
C LYS A 13 -6.28 -13.74 -4.94
N GLN A 14 -5.71 -13.14 -5.98
CA GLN A 14 -4.51 -13.66 -6.63
C GLN A 14 -3.33 -13.73 -5.67
N GLN A 15 -3.11 -12.69 -4.85
CA GLN A 15 -2.04 -12.70 -3.85
C GLN A 15 -2.26 -13.78 -2.77
N ALA A 16 -3.49 -13.99 -2.35
CA ALA A 16 -3.81 -15.06 -1.40
C ALA A 16 -3.48 -16.45 -1.98
N VAL A 17 -3.80 -16.69 -3.26
CA VAL A 17 -3.45 -17.93 -3.97
C VAL A 17 -1.94 -18.12 -4.04
N LEU A 18 -1.19 -17.10 -4.47
CA LEU A 18 0.27 -17.17 -4.54
C LEU A 18 0.92 -17.48 -3.18
N LEU A 19 0.38 -16.90 -2.11
CA LEU A 19 0.82 -17.20 -0.74
C LEU A 19 0.55 -18.65 -0.36
N GLY A 20 -0.66 -19.16 -0.64
CA GLY A 20 -1.02 -20.55 -0.39
C GLY A 20 -0.14 -21.54 -1.15
N GLU A 21 0.15 -21.24 -2.42
CA GLU A 21 1.05 -22.04 -3.25
C GLU A 21 2.48 -22.05 -2.71
N ALA A 22 3.01 -20.90 -2.28
CA ALA A 22 4.33 -20.81 -1.67
C ALA A 22 4.44 -21.65 -0.39
N VAL A 23 3.42 -21.63 0.47
CA VAL A 23 3.33 -22.49 1.66
C VAL A 23 3.33 -23.96 1.26
N CYS A 24 2.51 -24.35 0.27
CA CYS A 24 2.42 -25.72 -0.21
C CYS A 24 3.76 -26.22 -0.79
N GLN A 25 4.43 -25.41 -1.60
CA GLN A 25 5.73 -25.74 -2.17
C GLN A 25 6.81 -25.86 -1.09
N ALA A 26 6.88 -24.90 -0.17
CA ALA A 26 7.85 -24.92 0.93
C ALA A 26 7.64 -26.10 1.89
N ARG A 27 6.39 -26.54 2.10
CA ARG A 27 6.09 -27.77 2.83
C ARG A 27 6.58 -29.00 2.08
N LYS A 28 6.22 -29.13 0.80
CA LYS A 28 6.61 -30.27 -0.05
C LYS A 28 8.12 -30.40 -0.20
N ALA A 29 8.83 -29.28 -0.37
CA ALA A 29 10.29 -29.25 -0.48
C ALA A 29 10.99 -29.82 0.77
N ARG A 30 10.33 -29.80 1.93
CA ARG A 30 10.83 -30.37 3.19
C ARG A 30 10.31 -31.78 3.48
N GLY A 31 9.54 -32.37 2.57
CA GLY A 31 8.96 -33.71 2.76
C GLY A 31 7.86 -33.79 3.83
N ILE A 32 7.36 -32.65 4.31
CA ILE A 32 6.38 -32.60 5.40
C ILE A 32 4.98 -32.91 4.87
N LYS A 33 4.24 -33.81 5.52
CA LYS A 33 2.84 -34.10 5.16
C LYS A 33 1.91 -32.98 5.64
N GLN A 34 0.74 -32.83 4.99
CA GLN A 34 -0.27 -31.86 5.45
C GLN A 34 -0.67 -32.09 6.91
N ALA A 35 -0.86 -33.34 7.32
CA ALA A 35 -1.23 -33.68 8.70
C ALA A 35 -0.17 -33.24 9.72
N GLU A 36 1.11 -33.43 9.38
CA GLU A 36 2.24 -33.05 10.24
C GLU A 36 2.33 -31.53 10.38
N LEU A 37 2.25 -30.77 9.28
CA LEU A 37 2.26 -29.31 9.36
C LEU A 37 1.03 -28.78 10.10
N ALA A 38 -0.15 -29.34 9.86
CA ALA A 38 -1.38 -28.95 10.56
C ALA A 38 -1.24 -29.16 12.08
N GLN A 39 -0.63 -30.27 12.49
CA GLN A 39 -0.34 -30.56 13.89
C GLN A 39 0.66 -29.56 14.49
N THR A 40 1.75 -29.26 13.79
CA THR A 40 2.75 -28.25 14.22
C THR A 40 2.14 -26.86 14.40
N LEU A 41 1.19 -26.49 13.54
CA LEU A 41 0.48 -25.21 13.59
C LEU A 41 -0.73 -25.21 14.54
N ASN A 42 -1.04 -26.35 15.17
CA ASN A 42 -2.24 -26.55 15.98
C ASN A 42 -3.54 -26.15 15.26
N ILE A 43 -3.67 -26.57 14.00
CA ILE A 43 -4.87 -26.38 13.16
C ILE A 43 -5.35 -27.70 12.59
N THR A 44 -6.57 -27.70 12.06
CA THR A 44 -7.13 -28.87 11.38
C THR A 44 -6.58 -28.99 9.95
N ILE A 45 -6.52 -30.21 9.41
CA ILE A 45 -6.11 -30.46 8.01
C ILE A 45 -6.98 -29.67 7.01
N PRO A 46 -8.32 -29.56 7.17
CA PRO A 46 -9.14 -28.71 6.32
C PRO A 46 -8.73 -27.23 6.33
N THR A 47 -8.35 -26.68 7.49
CA THR A 47 -7.86 -25.31 7.60
C THR A 47 -6.52 -25.14 6.87
N LEU A 48 -5.62 -26.11 7.00
CA LEU A 48 -4.36 -26.09 6.24
C LEU A 48 -4.62 -26.19 4.73
N ARG A 49 -5.58 -27.01 4.29
CA ARG A 49 -5.96 -27.10 2.88
C ARG A 49 -6.49 -25.78 2.33
N LYS A 50 -7.33 -25.09 3.10
CA LYS A 50 -7.81 -23.74 2.77
C LYS A 50 -6.66 -22.74 2.64
N LEU A 51 -5.73 -22.76 3.59
CA LEU A 51 -4.53 -21.93 3.57
C LEU A 51 -3.72 -22.18 2.29
N GLU A 52 -3.42 -23.45 1.98
CA GLU A 52 -2.65 -23.81 0.79
C GLU A 52 -3.36 -23.50 -0.53
N SER A 53 -4.70 -23.38 -0.53
CA SER A 53 -5.48 -22.94 -1.68
C SER A 53 -5.62 -21.42 -1.80
N GLY A 54 -5.16 -20.64 -0.82
CA GLY A 54 -5.30 -19.19 -0.79
C GLY A 54 -6.70 -18.69 -0.42
N ASP A 55 -7.46 -19.46 0.35
CA ASP A 55 -8.77 -19.03 0.86
C ASP A 55 -8.61 -17.89 1.88
N ALA A 56 -9.14 -16.71 1.56
CA ALA A 56 -9.06 -15.51 2.38
C ALA A 56 -9.85 -15.58 3.71
N SER A 57 -10.62 -16.64 3.94
CA SER A 57 -11.28 -16.89 5.23
C SER A 57 -10.31 -17.40 6.32
N VAL A 58 -9.09 -17.80 5.94
CA VAL A 58 -8.08 -18.23 6.91
C VAL A 58 -7.54 -17.02 7.67
N GLY A 59 -7.54 -17.09 8.99
CA GLY A 59 -7.08 -16.00 9.85
C GLY A 59 -5.60 -15.68 9.65
N LEU A 60 -5.25 -14.40 9.72
CA LEU A 60 -3.88 -13.90 9.54
C LEU A 60 -2.85 -14.58 10.46
N ASN A 61 -3.25 -14.88 11.71
CA ASN A 61 -2.38 -15.58 12.66
C ASN A 61 -1.92 -16.95 12.12
N THR A 62 -2.84 -17.72 11.53
CA THR A 62 -2.52 -19.01 10.92
C THR A 62 -1.59 -18.86 9.73
N CYS A 63 -1.79 -17.83 8.92
CA CYS A 63 -0.92 -17.51 7.79
C CYS A 63 0.51 -17.22 8.26
N PHE A 64 0.68 -16.32 9.25
CA PHE A 64 2.00 -15.98 9.76
C PHE A 64 2.68 -17.14 10.48
N ALA A 65 1.93 -17.94 11.24
CA ALA A 65 2.47 -19.15 11.87
C ALA A 65 3.02 -20.13 10.83
N ALA A 66 2.32 -20.34 9.71
CA ALA A 66 2.79 -21.19 8.63
C ALA A 66 4.06 -20.66 7.96
N LEU A 67 4.10 -19.35 7.67
CA LEU A 67 5.30 -18.70 7.11
C LEU A 67 6.52 -18.85 8.02
N LEU A 68 6.34 -18.64 9.33
CA LEU A 68 7.39 -18.80 10.34
C LEU A 68 7.85 -20.26 10.46
N SER A 69 6.91 -21.20 10.56
CA SER A 69 7.21 -22.64 10.67
C SER A 69 7.96 -23.17 9.45
N LEU A 70 7.70 -22.61 8.27
CA LEU A 70 8.36 -22.97 7.02
C LEU A 70 9.53 -22.04 6.69
N ASN A 71 9.97 -21.19 7.62
CA ASN A 71 11.05 -20.21 7.46
C ASN A 71 10.99 -19.48 6.09
N ILE A 72 9.80 -19.08 5.68
CA ILE A 72 9.57 -18.34 4.44
C ILE A 72 9.81 -16.86 4.75
N GLN A 73 10.98 -16.36 4.36
CA GLN A 73 11.40 -14.98 4.61
C GLN A 73 10.98 -14.08 3.43
N GLY A 74 10.20 -13.04 3.73
CA GLY A 74 10.21 -11.72 3.04
C GLY A 74 9.89 -11.57 1.54
N SER A 75 9.77 -12.63 0.73
CA SER A 75 9.66 -12.48 -0.74
C SER A 75 8.31 -12.88 -1.35
N VAL A 76 7.46 -13.63 -0.64
CA VAL A 76 6.20 -14.16 -1.20
C VAL A 76 5.17 -13.05 -1.45
N LEU A 77 5.22 -11.96 -0.68
CA LEU A 77 4.36 -10.78 -0.85
C LEU A 77 5.03 -9.67 -1.65
N GLN A 78 6.16 -9.96 -2.30
CA GLN A 78 6.87 -8.99 -3.11
C GLN A 78 6.14 -8.83 -4.44
N GLN A 79 5.02 -8.10 -4.39
CA GLN A 79 4.60 -7.34 -5.55
C GLN A 79 5.79 -6.44 -5.88
N SER A 80 6.40 -6.67 -7.03
CA SER A 80 6.93 -5.57 -7.81
C SER A 80 5.82 -4.53 -7.81
N ALA A 81 5.97 -3.46 -7.03
CA ALA A 81 5.07 -2.34 -7.09
C ALA A 81 4.83 -2.09 -8.57
N PRO A 82 3.56 -2.06 -9.06
CA PRO A 82 3.33 -1.80 -10.48
C PRO A 82 4.15 -0.57 -10.77
N ALA A 83 5.16 -0.72 -11.67
CA ALA A 83 6.22 0.26 -11.83
C ALA A 83 5.53 1.61 -11.82
N LEU A 84 5.69 2.36 -10.72
CA LEU A 84 4.90 3.57 -10.46
C LEU A 84 5.06 4.34 -11.74
N SER A 85 3.99 4.42 -12.54
CA SER A 85 4.09 5.11 -13.82
C SER A 85 4.50 6.50 -13.39
N PRO A 86 5.71 6.95 -13.73
CA PRO A 86 6.18 8.23 -13.23
C PRO A 86 5.08 9.22 -13.59
N LEU A 87 4.69 10.04 -12.61
CA LEU A 87 3.67 11.06 -12.82
C LEU A 87 3.96 11.72 -14.17
N PRO A 88 2.95 11.91 -15.04
CA PRO A 88 3.17 12.45 -16.37
C PRO A 88 4.02 13.71 -16.25
N SER A 89 5.25 13.65 -16.76
CA SER A 89 6.18 14.77 -16.66
C SER A 89 5.68 15.85 -17.61
N ILE A 90 5.12 16.91 -17.05
CA ILE A 90 4.71 18.07 -17.84
C ILE A 90 5.99 18.74 -18.35
N SER A 91 6.11 18.91 -19.68
CA SER A 91 7.24 19.61 -20.30
C SER A 91 7.31 21.06 -19.80
N LYS A 92 8.50 21.65 -19.84
CA LYS A 92 8.71 23.05 -19.43
C LYS A 92 7.76 24.00 -20.18
N ASP A 93 7.52 23.72 -21.46
CA ASP A 93 6.66 24.54 -22.31
C ASP A 93 5.20 24.50 -21.86
N LYS A 94 4.67 23.30 -21.54
CA LYS A 94 3.31 23.16 -21.03
C LYS A 94 3.13 23.80 -19.65
N ARG A 95 4.17 23.83 -18.81
CA ARG A 95 4.14 24.55 -17.52
C ARG A 95 4.01 26.06 -17.74
N ASN A 96 4.77 26.60 -18.69
CA ASN A 96 4.75 28.03 -19.01
C ASN A 96 3.41 28.44 -19.63
N GLU A 97 2.84 27.61 -20.50
CA GLU A 97 1.50 27.81 -21.08
C GLU A 97 0.42 27.84 -19.99
N PHE A 98 0.47 26.91 -19.04
CA PHE A 98 -0.46 26.88 -17.92
C PHE A 98 -0.30 28.10 -16.99
N ALA A 99 0.93 28.53 -16.71
CA ALA A 99 1.20 29.74 -15.93
C ALA A 99 0.68 31.01 -16.63
N ALA A 100 0.80 31.10 -17.95
CA ALA A 100 0.26 32.20 -18.75
C ALA A 100 -1.28 32.23 -18.72
N LEU A 101 -1.94 31.07 -18.79
CA LEU A 101 -3.40 30.96 -18.67
C LEU A 101 -3.90 31.40 -17.30
N LEU A 102 -3.23 31.00 -16.22
CA LEU A 102 -3.59 31.43 -14.86
C LEU A 102 -3.46 32.94 -14.68
N THR A 103 -2.39 33.51 -15.24
CA THR A 103 -2.16 34.97 -15.24
C THR A 103 -3.27 35.71 -16.00
N GLN A 104 -3.72 35.19 -17.15
CA GLN A 104 -4.85 35.77 -17.90
C GLN A 104 -6.19 35.69 -17.15
N GLN A 105 -6.38 34.67 -16.32
CA GLN A 105 -7.59 34.49 -15.52
C GLN A 105 -7.58 35.31 -14.21
N GLY A 106 -6.57 36.15 -13.98
CA GLY A 106 -6.45 36.96 -12.77
C GLY A 106 -6.11 36.15 -11.52
N LEU A 107 -5.67 34.90 -11.68
CA LEU A 107 -5.17 34.05 -10.61
C LEU A 107 -3.65 34.28 -10.51
N PHE A 108 -3.19 34.92 -9.44
CA PHE A 108 -1.76 35.18 -9.24
C PHE A 108 -1.01 33.88 -8.92
N ALA A 109 0.16 33.70 -9.54
CA ALA A 109 1.00 32.50 -9.48
C ALA A 109 1.44 32.07 -8.07
N SER A 110 1.29 32.92 -7.04
CA SER A 110 1.62 32.58 -5.66
C SER A 110 0.82 31.40 -5.12
N ASP A 111 -0.43 31.22 -5.55
CA ASP A 111 -1.28 30.10 -5.12
C ASP A 111 -1.04 28.84 -5.96
N ALA A 112 -0.67 29.02 -7.24
CA ALA A 112 -0.43 27.92 -8.17
C ALA A 112 0.94 27.25 -7.96
N GLU A 113 1.98 28.03 -7.65
CA GLU A 113 3.31 27.50 -7.31
C GLU A 113 3.29 26.78 -5.96
N ASN A 114 2.57 27.31 -4.97
CA ASN A 114 2.35 26.63 -3.68
C ASN A 114 1.56 25.33 -3.85
N ALA A 115 0.50 25.32 -4.66
CA ALA A 115 -0.26 24.11 -4.94
C ALA A 115 0.55 23.06 -5.71
N ALA A 116 1.34 23.48 -6.70
CA ALA A 116 2.21 22.59 -7.48
C ALA A 116 3.34 21.98 -6.61
N TRP A 117 3.94 22.78 -5.72
CA TRP A 117 4.93 22.30 -4.76
C TRP A 117 4.33 21.31 -3.75
N LEU A 118 3.13 21.58 -3.21
CA LEU A 118 2.43 20.65 -2.31
C LEU A 118 2.04 19.32 -3.00
N LEU A 119 1.67 19.36 -4.28
CA LEU A 119 1.31 18.16 -5.05
C LEU A 119 2.52 17.32 -5.49
N ALA A 120 3.71 17.92 -5.59
CA ALA A 120 4.97 17.21 -5.86
C ALA A 120 5.55 16.50 -4.63
N LEU A 121 5.11 16.87 -3.42
CA LEU A 121 5.55 16.26 -2.15
C LEU A 121 4.78 14.98 -1.82
N THR A 122 5.46 14.07 -1.11
CA THR A 122 4.79 12.89 -0.53
C THR A 122 3.72 13.33 0.49
N PRO A 123 2.68 12.50 0.76
CA PRO A 123 1.61 12.87 1.70
C PRO A 123 2.12 13.32 3.07
N GLN A 124 3.20 12.72 3.56
CA GLN A 124 3.80 13.05 4.86
C GLN A 124 4.56 14.39 4.84
N GLN A 125 5.27 14.68 3.76
CA GLN A 125 5.95 15.96 3.58
C GLN A 125 4.97 17.12 3.40
N ARG A 126 3.84 16.88 2.74
CA ARG A 126 2.75 17.86 2.59
C ARG A 126 2.17 18.26 3.96
N LEU A 127 1.92 17.28 4.82
CA LEU A 127 1.42 17.53 6.18
C LEU A 127 2.43 18.37 6.99
N GLN A 128 3.72 18.04 6.91
CA GLN A 128 4.75 18.78 7.62
C GLN A 128 4.90 20.22 7.12
N ALA A 129 4.79 20.45 5.82
CA ALA A 129 4.81 21.78 5.24
C ALA A 129 3.61 22.63 5.72
N MET A 130 2.41 22.05 5.78
CA MET A 130 1.22 22.74 6.31
C MET A 130 1.39 23.11 7.80
N ILE A 131 1.94 22.20 8.61
CA ILE A 131 2.24 22.46 10.04
C ILE A 131 3.25 23.62 10.18
N ASN A 132 4.27 23.67 9.34
CA ASN A 132 5.29 24.72 9.40
C ASN A 132 4.69 26.08 8.97
N GLN A 133 3.88 26.10 7.92
CA GLN A 133 3.18 27.30 7.46
C GLN A 133 2.25 27.87 8.54
N GLU A 134 1.51 27.01 9.24
CA GLU A 134 0.65 27.43 10.35
C GLU A 134 1.46 28.04 11.51
N LYS A 135 2.64 27.47 11.82
CA LYS A 135 3.55 28.04 12.82
C LYS A 135 4.09 29.40 12.40
N GLU A 136 4.51 29.55 11.14
CA GLU A 136 5.00 30.83 10.60
C GLU A 136 3.91 31.90 10.59
N GLN A 137 2.68 31.55 10.23
CA GLN A 137 1.54 32.48 10.31
C GLN A 137 1.25 32.93 11.74
N ARG A 138 1.36 32.01 12.72
CA ARG A 138 1.22 32.38 14.15
C ARG A 138 2.35 33.30 14.60
N LEU A 139 3.58 33.08 14.15
CA LEU A 139 4.74 33.91 14.50
C LEU A 139 4.66 35.32 13.87
N CYS A 140 4.28 35.41 12.60
CA CYS A 140 4.07 36.69 11.92
C CYS A 140 2.83 37.45 12.43
N GLY A 141 1.79 36.74 12.86
CA GLY A 141 0.60 37.32 13.50
C GLY A 141 0.84 37.88 14.91
N ILE A 142 1.94 37.51 15.57
CA ILE A 142 2.38 38.10 16.85
C ILE A 142 3.17 39.40 16.62
N ALA A 143 3.71 39.64 15.42
CA ALA A 143 4.52 40.83 15.11
C ALA A 143 3.70 42.06 14.65
N LEU A 144 2.36 41.96 14.59
CA LEU A 144 1.45 43.04 14.19
C LEU A 144 0.46 43.44 15.31
N ARG A 145 0.93 43.50 16.56
CA ARG A 145 0.23 44.19 17.66
C ARG A 145 1.12 45.18 18.37
#